data_AF-A0A4Y2MN27-F1
#
_entry.id   AF-A0A4Y2MN27-F1
#
_cell.length_a   1.000
_cell.length_b   1.000
_cell.length_c   1.000
_cell.angle_alpha   90.00
_cell.angle_beta   90.00
_cell.angle_gamma   90.00
#
_symmetry.space_group_name_H-M   'P 1'
#
loop_
_entity.id
_entity.type
_entity.pdbx_description
1 polymer ?
#
loop_
_entity_poly.entity_id
_entity_poly.type
_entity_poly.pdbx_seq_one_letter_code
_entity_poly.pdbx_strand_id
1 'polypeptide(L)'
;MTSKGIETRVAKGCADTYIVRCGLEKAISHPTVAIRGEDVDLIMILISLAPAESDIYFMKPGKGKVEAKIFSTRKLQKELSFAQTILLLHAFSGCISNL
;
A
#
# COMPACT_ATOMS: atom_id res chain seq x y z
N MET A 1 6.62 -18.65 12.13
CA MET A 1 6.44 -19.62 11.03
C MET A 1 7.02 -18.99 9.78
N THR A 2 8.05 -19.58 9.17
CA THR A 2 8.66 -19.12 7.92
C THR A 2 8.39 -20.18 6.86
N SER A 3 7.58 -19.85 5.86
CA SER A 3 7.40 -20.70 4.68
C SER A 3 8.61 -20.56 3.76
N LYS A 4 9.01 -21.66 3.12
CA LYS A 4 10.15 -21.69 2.21
C LYS A 4 9.91 -20.69 1.06
N GLY A 5 10.88 -19.81 0.82
CA GLY A 5 10.81 -18.80 -0.24
C GLY A 5 10.07 -17.51 0.12
N ILE A 6 9.61 -17.34 1.36
CA ILE A 6 9.01 -16.07 1.84
C ILE A 6 9.96 -15.39 2.82
N GLU A 7 10.43 -14.20 2.46
CA GLU A 7 11.18 -13.34 3.35
C GLU A 7 10.23 -12.69 4.37
N THR A 8 10.54 -12.81 5.66
CA THR A 8 9.78 -12.18 6.75
C THR A 8 10.61 -11.09 7.39
N ARG A 9 10.04 -9.88 7.52
CA ARG A 9 10.67 -8.73 8.18
C ARG A 9 9.77 -8.18 9.27
N VAL A 10 10.37 -7.56 10.29
CA VAL A 10 9.64 -6.90 11.39
C VAL A 10 9.88 -5.40 11.28
N ALA A 11 8.79 -4.63 11.23
CA ALA A 11 8.87 -3.17 11.26
C ALA A 11 9.21 -2.70 12.69
N LYS A 12 10.12 -1.72 12.81
CA LYS A 12 10.41 -1.06 14.11
C LYS A 12 9.33 -0.03 14.51
N GLY A 13 8.44 0.30 13.58
CA GLY A 13 7.35 1.27 13.76
C GLY A 13 6.09 0.79 13.03
N CYS A 14 5.44 1.68 12.28
CA CYS A 14 4.23 1.34 11.53
C CYS A 14 4.51 0.28 10.45
N ALA A 15 3.78 -0.84 10.52
CA ALA A 15 3.88 -1.92 9.55
C ALA A 15 3.37 -1.48 8.17
N ASP A 16 2.31 -0.67 8.09
CA ASP A 16 1.74 -0.24 6.82
C ASP A 16 2.72 0.62 6.03
N THR A 17 3.35 1.60 6.67
CA THR A 17 4.42 2.41 6.05
C THR A 17 5.57 1.53 5.58
N TYR A 18 5.99 0.55 6.39
CA TYR A 18 7.08 -0.36 6.03
C TYR A 18 6.74 -1.23 4.82
N ILE A 19 5.52 -1.76 4.76
CA ILE A 19 5.02 -2.56 3.64
C ILE A 19 4.98 -1.73 2.35
N VAL A 20 4.47 -0.50 2.40
CA VAL A 20 4.43 0.40 1.24
C VAL A 20 5.85 0.69 0.76
N ARG A 21 6.75 1.13 1.64
CA ARG A 21 8.15 1.43 1.27
C ARG A 21 8.84 0.22 0.64
N CYS A 22 8.68 -0.96 1.22
CA CYS A 22 9.22 -2.20 0.67
C CYS A 22 8.67 -2.48 -0.75
N GLY A 23 7.37 -2.31 -0.97
CA GLY A 23 6.77 -2.45 -2.30
C GLY A 23 7.32 -1.46 -3.32
N LEU A 24 7.48 -0.19 -2.93
CA LEU A 24 8.06 0.85 -3.79
C LEU A 24 9.53 0.57 -4.13
N GLU A 25 10.33 0.13 -3.16
CA GLU A 25 11.72 -0.30 -3.39
C GLU A 25 11.79 -1.48 -4.39
N LYS A 26 10.88 -2.46 -4.27
CA LYS A 26 10.83 -3.58 -5.22
C LYS A 26 10.43 -3.15 -6.62
N ALA A 27 9.59 -2.13 -6.76
CA ALA A 27 9.15 -1.60 -8.06
C ALA A 27 10.31 -0.99 -8.88
N ILE A 28 11.45 -0.69 -8.25
CA ILE A 28 12.66 -0.23 -8.96
C ILE A 28 13.23 -1.34 -9.86
N SER A 29 13.11 -2.61 -9.44
CA SER A 29 13.71 -3.77 -10.12
C SER A 29 12.67 -4.74 -10.70
N HIS A 30 11.39 -4.56 -10.38
CA HIS A 30 10.31 -5.42 -10.81
C HIS A 30 9.28 -4.58 -11.58
N PRO A 31 8.97 -4.92 -12.85
CA PRO A 31 8.02 -4.15 -13.66
C PRO A 31 6.61 -4.07 -13.09
N THR A 32 6.24 -5.01 -12.22
CA THR A 32 4.92 -5.06 -11.60
C THR A 32 5.04 -5.51 -10.16
N VAL A 33 4.42 -4.77 -9.25
CA VAL A 33 4.39 -5.09 -7.82
C VAL A 33 2.96 -5.07 -7.31
N ALA A 34 2.58 -6.09 -6.55
CA ALA A 34 1.32 -6.13 -5.83
C ALA A 34 1.57 -6.04 -4.32
N ILE A 35 0.99 -5.04 -3.66
CA ILE A 35 0.98 -4.89 -2.22
C ILE A 35 -0.33 -5.46 -1.68
N ARG A 36 -0.23 -6.47 -0.80
CA ARG A 36 -1.39 -7.17 -0.28
C ARG A 36 -1.69 -6.76 1.15
N GLY A 37 -2.95 -6.43 1.43
CA GLY A 37 -3.42 -6.15 2.79
C GLY A 37 -4.91 -5.82 2.85
N GLU A 38 -5.46 -5.77 4.05
CA GLU A 38 -6.89 -5.45 4.27
C GLU A 38 -7.13 -4.01 4.71
N ASP A 39 -6.11 -3.35 5.26
CA ASP A 39 -6.21 -2.03 5.86
C ASP A 39 -6.45 -0.94 4.81
N VAL A 40 -7.32 0.02 5.16
CA VAL A 40 -7.60 1.20 4.36
C VAL A 40 -6.42 2.18 4.43
N ASP A 41 -5.75 2.26 5.58
CA ASP A 41 -4.59 3.13 5.76
C ASP A 41 -3.47 2.70 4.81
N LEU A 42 -3.31 1.40 4.58
CA LEU A 42 -2.32 0.84 3.66
C LEU A 42 -2.55 1.29 2.21
N ILE A 43 -3.78 1.25 1.70
CA ILE A 43 -4.08 1.71 0.33
C ILE A 43 -3.96 3.24 0.22
N MET A 44 -4.33 3.99 1.26
CA MET A 44 -4.22 5.45 1.28
C MET A 44 -2.75 5.91 1.26
N ILE A 45 -1.89 5.28 2.05
CA ILE A 45 -0.45 5.53 2.04
C ILE A 45 0.13 5.17 0.66
N LEU A 46 -0.27 4.02 0.10
CA LEU A 46 0.22 3.58 -1.21
C LEU A 46 -0.16 4.55 -2.34
N ILE A 47 -1.43 4.96 -2.45
CA ILE A 47 -1.89 5.91 -3.49
C ILE A 47 -1.08 7.20 -3.45
N SER A 48 -0.64 7.63 -2.27
CA SER A 48 0.01 8.93 -2.11
C SER A 48 1.53 8.89 -2.29
N LEU A 49 2.15 7.74 -2.01
CA LEU A 49 3.60 7.56 -2.17
C LEU A 49 3.99 6.92 -3.50
N ALA A 50 3.07 6.20 -4.16
CA ALA A 50 3.36 5.56 -5.44
C ALA A 50 3.72 6.60 -6.52
N PRO A 51 4.76 6.37 -7.32
CA PRO A 51 5.02 7.20 -8.50
C PRO A 51 3.82 7.22 -9.44
N ALA A 52 3.56 8.37 -10.07
CA ALA A 52 2.53 8.49 -11.08
C ALA A 52 2.77 7.49 -12.23
N GLU A 53 1.69 6.96 -12.79
CA GLU A 53 1.72 5.97 -13.90
C GLU A 53 2.50 4.67 -13.60
N SER A 54 2.80 4.36 -12.33
CA SER A 54 3.47 3.11 -11.96
C SER A 54 2.55 1.89 -12.05
N ASP A 55 3.10 0.73 -12.43
CA ASP A 55 2.43 -0.57 -12.42
C ASP A 55 2.48 -1.23 -11.03
N ILE A 56 1.94 -0.50 -10.05
CA ILE A 56 1.80 -0.94 -8.67
C ILE A 56 0.31 -1.16 -8.38
N TYR A 57 0.03 -2.25 -7.67
CA TYR A 57 -1.34 -2.68 -7.42
C TYR A 57 -1.56 -2.93 -5.93
N PHE A 58 -2.71 -2.51 -5.43
CA PHE A 58 -3.20 -2.93 -4.11
C PHE A 58 -4.08 -4.16 -4.26
N MET A 59 -3.74 -5.26 -3.58
CA MET A 59 -4.53 -6.49 -3.55
C MET A 59 -5.20 -6.63 -2.19
N LYS A 60 -6.51 -6.40 -2.14
CA LYS A 60 -7.32 -6.75 -0.97
C LYS A 60 -7.68 -8.23 -1.03
N PRO A 61 -7.23 -9.07 -0.08
CA PRO A 61 -7.63 -10.47 -0.04
C PRO A 61 -9.15 -10.59 0.18
N GLY A 62 -9.74 -11.65 -0.38
CA GLY A 62 -11.14 -11.98 -0.14
C GLY A 62 -11.34 -12.49 1.29
N LYS A 63 -12.57 -12.36 1.80
CA LYS A 63 -12.96 -12.83 3.14
C LYS A 63 -14.33 -13.50 3.08
N GLY A 64 -14.39 -14.77 3.50
CA GLY A 64 -15.63 -15.56 3.41
C GLY A 64 -16.12 -15.70 1.96
N LYS A 65 -17.32 -15.20 1.69
CA LYS A 65 -17.92 -15.19 0.34
C LYS A 65 -17.53 -13.98 -0.51
N VAL A 66 -16.70 -13.08 0.01
CA VAL A 66 -16.24 -11.90 -0.72
C VAL A 66 -14.96 -12.24 -1.48
N GLU A 67 -14.97 -12.01 -2.80
CA GLU A 67 -13.81 -12.22 -3.66
C GLU A 67 -12.67 -11.21 -3.37
N ALA A 68 -11.45 -11.62 -3.71
CA ALA A 68 -10.31 -10.72 -3.68
C ALA A 68 -10.46 -9.60 -4.73
N LYS A 69 -9.98 -8.41 -4.40
CA LYS A 69 -10.03 -7.25 -5.29
C LYS A 69 -8.63 -6.71 -5.53
N ILE A 70 -8.37 -6.27 -6.75
CA ILE A 70 -7.12 -5.63 -7.15
C ILE A 70 -7.42 -4.23 -7.65
N PHE A 71 -6.67 -3.26 -7.16
CA PHE A 71 -6.80 -1.86 -7.53
C PHE A 71 -5.47 -1.35 -8.07
N SER A 72 -5.50 -0.67 -9.21
CA SER A 72 -4.32 -0.03 -9.79
C SER A 72 -4.09 1.32 -9.11
N THR A 73 -2.87 1.56 -8.61
CA THR A 73 -2.51 2.84 -7.99
C THR A 73 -2.65 3.98 -9.00
N ARG A 74 -2.18 3.79 -10.25
CA ARG A 74 -2.29 4.81 -11.31
C ARG A 74 -3.74 5.22 -11.57
N LYS A 75 -4.67 4.26 -11.54
CA LYS A 75 -6.10 4.54 -11.76
C LYS A 75 -6.69 5.30 -10.58
N LEU A 76 -6.40 4.83 -9.36
CA LEU A 76 -6.86 5.46 -8.13
C LEU A 76 -6.34 6.89 -7.99
N GLN A 77 -5.08 7.16 -8.33
CA GLN A 77 -4.52 8.52 -8.31
C GLN A 77 -5.24 9.47 -9.27
N LYS A 78 -5.68 8.98 -10.44
CA LYS A 78 -6.46 9.77 -11.41
C LYS A 78 -7.88 10.05 -10.92
N GLU A 79 -8.52 9.07 -10.29
CA GLU A 79 -9.89 9.18 -9.78
C GLU A 79 -9.97 9.96 -8.45
N LEU A 80 -8.89 9.92 -7.64
CA LEU A 80 -8.82 10.51 -6.32
C LEU A 80 -7.86 11.72 -6.31
N SER A 81 -8.23 12.78 -7.02
CA SER A 81 -7.47 14.05 -7.05
C SER A 81 -7.28 14.70 -5.66
N PHE A 82 -8.03 14.24 -4.64
CA PHE A 82 -7.96 14.71 -3.25
C PHE A 82 -7.25 13.72 -2.30
N ALA A 83 -6.65 12.62 -2.80
CA ALA A 83 -6.01 11.62 -1.94
C ALA A 83 -4.94 12.21 -1.01
N GLN A 84 -4.21 13.21 -1.48
CA GLN A 84 -3.23 13.97 -0.69
C GLN A 84 -3.88 14.74 0.46
N THR A 85 -5.09 15.28 0.26
CA THR A 85 -5.87 15.97 1.31
C THR A 85 -6.38 14.98 2.36
N ILE A 86 -6.83 13.79 1.95
CA ILE A 86 -7.28 12.74 2.88
C ILE A 86 -6.10 12.25 3.73
N LEU A 87 -4.93 12.06 3.13
CA LEU A 87 -3.73 11.72 3.89
C LEU A 87 -3.30 12.81 4.85
N LEU A 88 -3.37 14.09 4.46
CA LEU A 88 -3.07 15.20 5.35
C LEU A 88 -3.98 15.15 6.60
N LEU A 89 -5.29 14.93 6.41
CA LEU A 89 -6.23 14.77 7.51
C LEU A 89 -5.91 13.56 8.40
N HIS A 90 -5.52 12.44 7.79
CA HIS A 90 -5.17 11.22 8.53
C HIS A 90 -3.85 11.35 9.31
N ALA A 91 -2.89 12.14 8.81
CA ALA A 91 -1.69 12.48 9.54
C ALA A 91 -2.01 13.32 10.77
N PHE A 92 -2.89 14.31 10.63
CA PHE A 92 -3.35 15.12 11.76
C PHE A 92 -4.22 14.34 12.76
N SER A 93 -4.92 13.28 12.33
CA SER A 93 -5.67 12.39 13.24
C SER A 93 -4.78 11.41 14.02
N GLY A 94 -3.46 11.45 13.84
CA GLY A 94 -2.49 10.76 14.70
C GLY A 94 -2.04 9.37 14.24
N CYS A 95 -2.54 8.85 13.11
CA CYS A 95 -2.14 7.52 12.63
C CYS A 95 -0.81 7.57 11.84
N ILE A 96 -0.49 8.69 11.19
CA ILE A 96 0.81 8.94 10.51
C ILE A 96 1.75 9.71 11.45
N SER A 97 1.88 9.27 12.70
CA SER A 97 2.72 9.95 13.70
C SER A 97 4.22 9.62 13.60
N ASN A 98 4.67 8.83 12.62
CA ASN A 98 6.09 8.47 12.44
C ASN A 98 6.47 8.19 10.96
N LEU A 99 6.39 9.18 10.07
CA LEU A 99 6.98 9.08 8.71
C LEU A 99 8.46 9.46 8.69
#